data_AF-A0A6V7KZF7-F1
#
_entry.id   AF-A0A6V7KZF7-F1
#
_cell.length_a   1.000
_cell.length_b   1.000
_cell.length_c   1.000
_cell.angle_alpha   90.00
_cell.angle_beta   90.00
_cell.angle_gamma   90.00
#
_symmetry.space_group_name_H-M   'P 1'
#
loop_
_entity.id
_entity.type
_entity.pdbx_description
1 polymer ?
#
loop_
_entity_poly.entity_id
_entity_poly.type
_entity_poly.pdbx_seq_one_letter_code
_entity_poly.pdbx_strand_id
1 'polypeptide(L)'
;VFLPCWNSTQEIIDEMAKRGLGRTLDDFHKLWGEFHVKQLQILSDLKNKTDTAILWTSSLTEPDIIGKHLDKDKFIIQTWVVKSSTLPQELLQRGYKLIISTKDAWYLDHGFWGNTKFHSWRDVYDNKLPRM
;
A
#
# COMPACT_ATOMS: atom_id res chain seq x y z
N VAL A 1 1.14 1.91 8.04
CA VAL A 1 2.18 2.25 9.05
C VAL A 1 1.67 3.39 9.91
N PHE A 2 1.99 3.39 11.21
CA PHE A 2 1.66 4.48 12.12
C PHE A 2 2.88 5.40 12.29
N LEU A 3 2.96 6.47 11.51
CA LEU A 3 4.13 7.37 11.47
C LEU A 3 4.50 8.02 12.81
N PRO A 4 3.55 8.37 13.71
CA PRO A 4 3.91 8.89 15.02
C PRO A 4 4.77 7.93 15.85
N CYS A 5 4.65 6.61 15.65
CA CYS A 5 5.54 5.64 16.29
C CYS A 5 6.99 5.84 15.81
N TRP A 6 7.21 5.96 14.51
CA TRP A 6 8.55 6.23 13.96
C TRP A 6 9.11 7.57 14.42
N ASN A 7 8.26 8.61 14.46
CA ASN A 7 8.65 9.94 14.93
C ASN A 7 8.97 9.98 16.44
N SER A 8 8.56 8.96 17.21
CA SER A 8 8.87 8.83 18.63
C SER A 8 10.14 8.00 18.91
N THR A 9 10.74 7.39 17.89
CA THR A 9 11.92 6.52 18.05
C THR A 9 13.21 7.29 17.78
N GLN A 10 14.07 7.43 18.80
CA GLN A 10 15.32 8.21 18.73
C GLN A 10 16.24 7.77 17.58
N GLU A 11 16.45 6.46 17.44
CA GLU A 11 17.31 5.91 16.38
C GLU A 11 16.82 6.30 14.98
N ILE A 12 15.50 6.27 14.76
CA ILE A 12 14.90 6.64 13.46
C ILE A 12 15.09 8.13 13.20
N ILE A 13 14.78 8.99 14.16
CA ILE A 13 14.89 10.44 13.97
C ILE A 13 16.35 10.91 13.83
N ASP A 14 17.29 10.25 14.50
CA ASP A 14 18.72 10.53 14.35
C ASP A 14 19.22 10.13 12.96
N GLU A 15 18.79 8.97 12.46
CA GLU A 15 19.15 8.53 11.11
C GLU A 15 18.53 9.43 10.04
N MET A 16 17.27 9.85 10.21
CA MET A 16 16.65 10.84 9.33
C MET A 16 17.45 12.15 9.33
N ALA A 17 17.82 12.68 10.49
CA ALA A 17 18.58 13.92 10.61
C ALA A 17 19.97 13.83 9.95
N LYS A 18 20.70 12.72 10.16
CA LYS A 18 22.01 12.47 9.50
C LYS A 18 21.91 12.48 7.98
N ARG A 19 20.76 12.06 7.44
CA ARG A 19 20.47 12.00 6.00
C ARG A 19 19.89 13.31 5.47
N GLY A 20 19.83 14.37 6.28
CA GLY A 20 19.27 15.66 5.92
C GLY A 20 17.75 15.63 5.73
N LEU A 21 17.06 14.62 6.25
CA LEU A 21 15.60 14.54 6.22
C LEU A 21 15.02 15.33 7.39
N GLY A 22 13.88 15.96 7.15
CA GLY A 22 13.08 16.56 8.20
C GLY A 22 12.28 15.50 8.96
N ARG A 23 11.09 15.89 9.41
CA ARG A 23 10.10 15.00 10.04
C ARG A 23 8.72 15.25 9.43
N THR A 24 8.70 15.62 8.15
CA THR A 24 7.47 15.85 7.40
C THR A 24 6.86 14.51 6.97
N LEU A 25 5.60 14.54 6.55
CA LEU A 25 4.93 13.36 6.00
C LEU A 25 5.72 12.77 4.82
N ASP A 26 6.16 13.62 3.89
CA ASP A 26 6.96 13.23 2.72
C ASP A 26 8.31 12.62 3.12
N ASP A 27 8.98 13.13 4.16
CA ASP A 27 10.24 12.54 4.67
C ASP A 27 10.01 11.12 5.21
N PHE A 28 8.91 10.91 5.93
CA PHE A 28 8.55 9.59 6.44
C PHE A 28 8.09 8.64 5.33
N HIS A 29 7.39 9.13 4.30
CA HIS A 29 7.07 8.34 3.11
C HIS A 29 8.32 7.93 2.34
N LYS A 30 9.30 8.82 2.22
CA LYS A 30 10.61 8.49 1.65
C LYS A 30 11.29 7.36 2.41
N LEU A 31 11.37 7.46 3.74
CA LEU A 31 11.95 6.41 4.58
C LEU A 31 11.21 5.08 4.42
N TRP A 32 9.87 5.12 4.38
CA TRP A 32 9.05 3.93 4.22
C TRP A 32 9.19 3.29 2.81
N GLY A 33 9.26 4.10 1.76
CA GLY A 33 9.54 3.62 0.41
C GLY A 33 10.89 2.92 0.31
N GLU A 34 11.94 3.54 0.83
CA GLU A 34 13.29 2.97 0.86
C GLU A 34 13.35 1.65 1.63
N PHE A 35 12.61 1.53 2.73
CA PHE A 35 12.48 0.28 3.47
C PHE A 35 11.94 -0.85 2.58
N HIS A 36 10.86 -0.61 1.84
CA HIS A 36 10.30 -1.61 0.92
C HIS A 36 11.24 -1.94 -0.25
N VAL A 37 11.90 -0.94 -0.83
CA VAL A 37 12.90 -1.15 -1.88
C VAL A 37 14.06 -2.01 -1.38
N LYS A 38 14.58 -1.72 -0.18
CA LYS A 38 15.69 -2.49 0.41
C LYS A 38 15.28 -3.92 0.73
N GLN A 39 14.07 -4.12 1.26
CA GLN A 39 13.52 -5.45 1.51
C GLN A 39 13.41 -6.27 0.21
N LEU A 40 12.85 -5.69 -0.85
CA LEU A 40 12.70 -6.37 -2.13
C LEU A 40 14.07 -6.69 -2.76
N GLN A 41 15.04 -5.79 -2.62
CA GLN A 41 16.42 -6.03 -3.07
C GLN A 41 17.03 -7.24 -2.37
N ILE A 42 16.98 -7.29 -1.03
CA ILE A 42 17.51 -8.41 -0.24
C ILE A 42 16.87 -9.74 -0.66
N LEU A 43 15.54 -9.75 -0.85
CA LEU A 43 14.83 -10.95 -1.31
C LEU A 43 15.24 -11.38 -2.72
N SER A 44 15.42 -10.41 -3.62
CA SER A 44 15.85 -10.68 -5.00
C SER A 44 17.27 -11.25 -5.05
N ASP A 45 18.17 -10.71 -4.22
CA ASP A 45 19.56 -11.16 -4.11
C ASP A 45 19.63 -12.59 -3.57
N LEU A 46 18.88 -12.89 -2.51
CA LEU A 46 18.82 -14.23 -1.92
C LEU A 46 18.30 -15.30 -2.89
N LYS A 47 17.44 -14.92 -3.84
CA LYS A 47 16.85 -15.82 -4.83
C LYS A 47 17.58 -15.84 -6.16
N ASN A 48 18.57 -14.98 -6.36
CA ASN A 48 19.19 -14.72 -7.66
C ASN A 48 18.16 -14.48 -8.78
N LYS A 49 17.08 -13.76 -8.46
CA LYS A 49 15.98 -13.48 -9.38
C LYS A 49 15.38 -12.12 -9.07
N THR A 50 15.02 -11.38 -10.13
CA THR A 50 14.19 -10.19 -9.98
C THR A 50 12.78 -10.57 -9.53
N ASP A 51 12.43 -10.18 -8.31
CA ASP A 51 11.10 -10.38 -7.75
C ASP A 51 10.23 -9.12 -7.81
N THR A 52 8.94 -9.32 -7.59
CA THR A 52 7.95 -8.28 -7.37
C THR A 52 7.34 -8.43 -5.98
N ALA A 53 7.01 -7.33 -5.33
CA ALA A 53 6.31 -7.34 -4.04
C ALA A 53 4.86 -6.90 -4.18
N ILE A 54 3.98 -7.42 -3.32
CA ILE A 54 2.60 -6.96 -3.19
C ILE A 54 2.50 -6.10 -1.92
N LEU A 55 1.97 -4.88 -2.05
CA LEU A 55 1.75 -3.96 -0.94
C LEU A 55 0.27 -3.56 -0.85
N TRP A 56 -0.25 -3.41 0.37
CA TRP A 56 -1.60 -2.92 0.57
C TRP A 56 -1.73 -1.43 0.28
N THR A 57 -2.92 -0.99 -0.14
CA THR A 57 -3.25 0.44 -0.19
C THR A 57 -3.06 1.10 1.17
N SER A 58 -2.35 2.22 1.18
CA SER A 58 -1.99 3.00 2.35
C SER A 58 -1.58 4.42 1.95
N SER A 59 -1.21 5.28 2.90
CA SER A 59 -0.74 6.63 2.57
C SER A 59 0.51 6.66 1.68
N LEU A 60 1.33 5.61 1.67
CA LEU A 60 2.49 5.50 0.77
C LEU A 60 2.08 5.21 -0.69
N THR A 61 0.92 4.60 -0.88
CA THR A 61 0.40 4.21 -2.21
C THR A 61 -0.62 5.20 -2.75
N GLU A 62 -0.71 6.40 -2.17
CA GLU A 62 -1.60 7.44 -2.70
C GLU A 62 -1.10 7.93 -4.07
N PRO A 63 -1.99 8.34 -4.98
CA PRO A 63 -1.65 8.63 -6.38
C PRO A 63 -0.56 9.70 -6.57
N ASP A 64 -0.47 10.67 -5.67
CA ASP A 64 0.52 11.76 -5.66
C ASP A 64 1.84 11.40 -4.96
N ILE A 65 1.87 10.29 -4.22
CA ILE A 65 3.02 9.82 -3.44
C ILE A 65 3.71 8.63 -4.11
N ILE A 66 2.92 7.65 -4.56
CA ILE A 66 3.39 6.31 -4.95
C ILE A 66 4.51 6.35 -6.00
N GLY A 67 4.37 7.19 -7.03
CA GLY A 67 5.33 7.29 -8.13
C GLY A 67 6.70 7.84 -7.73
N LYS A 68 6.83 8.47 -6.55
CA LYS A 68 8.12 8.94 -6.02
C LYS A 68 8.94 7.83 -5.37
N HIS A 69 8.29 6.74 -4.95
CA HIS A 69 8.86 5.78 -4.01
C HIS A 69 8.78 4.32 -4.45
N LEU A 70 7.78 3.95 -5.25
CA LEU A 70 7.51 2.56 -5.63
C LEU A 70 7.52 2.43 -7.15
N ASP A 71 8.45 1.63 -7.69
CA ASP A 71 8.48 1.30 -9.11
C ASP A 71 7.29 0.39 -9.47
N LYS A 72 6.45 0.83 -10.42
CA LYS A 72 5.26 0.11 -10.90
C LYS A 72 5.57 -1.28 -11.49
N ASP A 73 6.80 -1.51 -11.95
CA ASP A 73 7.24 -2.81 -12.48
C ASP A 73 7.71 -3.76 -11.37
N LYS A 74 7.97 -3.24 -10.17
CA LYS A 74 8.43 -3.99 -8.99
C LYS A 74 7.36 -4.18 -7.93
N PHE A 75 6.38 -3.27 -7.86
CA PHE A 75 5.36 -3.27 -6.82
C PHE A 75 3.95 -3.41 -7.41
N ILE A 76 3.24 -4.45 -6.96
CA ILE A 76 1.82 -4.69 -7.22
C ILE A 76 1.04 -4.14 -6.03
N ILE A 77 -0.04 -3.40 -6.27
CA ILE A 77 -0.83 -2.81 -5.18
C ILE A 77 -2.10 -3.61 -4.94
N GLN A 78 -2.28 -4.13 -3.73
CA GLN A 78 -3.50 -4.77 -3.30
C GLN A 78 -4.41 -3.75 -2.61
N THR A 79 -5.57 -3.48 -3.18
CA THR A 79 -6.49 -2.45 -2.69
C THR A 79 -7.53 -3.05 -1.76
N TRP A 80 -7.77 -2.41 -0.61
CA TRP A 80 -8.84 -2.77 0.33
C TRP A 80 -9.83 -1.63 0.57
N VAL A 81 -9.92 -0.68 -0.36
CA VAL A 81 -10.82 0.47 -0.24
C VAL A 81 -12.29 0.08 -0.48
N VAL A 82 -13.20 1.00 -0.15
CA VAL A 82 -14.63 0.89 -0.45
C VAL A 82 -14.88 0.86 -1.96
N LYS A 83 -16.02 0.33 -2.38
CA LYS A 83 -16.40 0.25 -3.81
C LYS A 83 -16.46 1.62 -4.50
N SER A 84 -16.82 2.67 -3.75
CA SER A 84 -16.94 4.04 -4.26
C SER A 84 -15.60 4.79 -4.38
N SER A 85 -14.48 4.20 -3.94
CA SER A 85 -13.17 4.85 -4.01
C SER A 85 -12.67 4.93 -5.45
N THR A 86 -12.17 6.09 -5.84
CA THR A 86 -11.51 6.32 -7.15
C THR A 86 -10.09 5.78 -7.20
N LEU A 87 -9.49 5.47 -6.04
CA LEU A 87 -8.09 5.06 -5.91
C LEU A 87 -7.67 3.93 -6.86
N PRO A 88 -8.44 2.83 -7.03
CA PRO A 88 -8.05 1.78 -7.96
C PRO A 88 -7.96 2.28 -9.41
N GLN A 89 -8.88 3.15 -9.84
CA GLN A 89 -8.87 3.70 -11.19
C GLN A 89 -7.66 4.63 -11.41
N GLU A 90 -7.36 5.48 -10.43
CA GLU A 90 -6.21 6.39 -10.48
C GLU A 90 -4.87 5.63 -10.52
N LEU A 91 -4.75 4.54 -9.74
CA LEU A 91 -3.55 3.70 -9.76
C LEU A 91 -3.39 2.93 -11.08
N LEU A 92 -4.50 2.43 -11.66
CA LEU A 92 -4.48 1.80 -12.99
C LEU A 92 -4.04 2.80 -14.07
N GLN A 93 -4.56 4.04 -14.05
CA GLN A 93 -4.16 5.09 -14.99
C GLN A 93 -2.66 5.45 -14.89
N ARG A 94 -2.05 5.26 -13.71
CA ARG A 94 -0.61 5.43 -13.49
C ARG A 94 0.22 4.22 -13.89
N GLY A 95 -0.41 3.14 -14.33
CA GLY A 95 0.22 1.93 -14.84
C GLY A 95 0.60 0.90 -13.77
N TYR A 96 0.06 1.01 -12.55
CA TYR A 96 0.27 -0.02 -11.53
C TYR A 96 -0.61 -1.24 -11.78
N LYS A 97 -0.05 -2.43 -11.50
CA LYS A 97 -0.81 -3.68 -11.46
C LYS A 97 -1.53 -3.78 -10.13
N LEU A 98 -2.82 -4.14 -10.14
CA LEU A 98 -3.65 -4.18 -8.94
C LEU A 98 -4.19 -5.58 -8.63
N ILE A 99 -4.34 -5.86 -7.34
CA ILE A 99 -5.21 -6.92 -6.80
C ILE A 99 -6.34 -6.22 -6.03
N ILE A 100 -7.60 -6.43 -6.43
CA ILE A 100 -8.71 -5.67 -5.86
C ILE A 100 -9.48 -6.52 -4.84
N SER A 101 -9.32 -6.16 -3.57
CA SER A 101 -9.96 -6.79 -2.41
C SER A 101 -10.89 -5.81 -1.69
N THR A 102 -11.85 -5.24 -2.43
CA THR A 102 -12.84 -4.25 -1.96
C THR A 102 -13.45 -4.63 -0.61
N LYS A 103 -13.32 -3.79 0.42
CA LYS A 103 -13.75 -4.14 1.78
C LYS A 103 -15.26 -4.34 1.95
N ASP A 104 -16.06 -3.70 1.10
CA ASP A 104 -17.52 -3.80 1.16
C ASP A 104 -18.07 -5.09 0.50
N ALA A 105 -17.18 -5.98 0.05
CA ALA A 105 -17.56 -7.24 -0.57
C ALA A 105 -16.65 -8.41 -0.15
N TRP A 106 -15.33 -8.20 -0.14
CA TRP A 106 -14.33 -9.26 0.00
C TRP A 106 -13.78 -9.47 1.41
N TYR A 107 -14.15 -8.64 2.38
CA TYR A 107 -13.78 -8.83 3.78
C TYR A 107 -14.73 -9.82 4.44
N LEU A 108 -14.42 -11.11 4.32
CA LEU A 108 -15.29 -12.21 4.73
C LEU A 108 -15.34 -12.42 6.25
N ASP A 109 -14.51 -11.71 7.01
CA ASP A 109 -14.53 -11.64 8.46
C ASP A 109 -15.60 -10.67 9.02
N HIS A 110 -16.17 -9.81 8.16
CA HIS A 110 -17.23 -8.90 8.55
C HIS A 110 -18.53 -9.62 8.97
N GLY A 111 -19.22 -9.07 9.96
CA GLY A 111 -20.47 -9.61 10.51
C GLY A 111 -20.28 -10.59 11.67
N PHE A 112 -19.05 -11.03 11.95
CA PHE A 112 -18.72 -11.85 13.12
C PHE A 112 -18.23 -11.03 14.32
N TRP A 113 -17.59 -9.88 14.06
CA TRP A 113 -16.97 -9.05 15.09
C TRP A 113 -17.22 -7.55 14.86
N GLY A 114 -17.38 -6.80 15.96
CA GLY A 114 -17.58 -5.35 15.93
C GLY A 114 -18.89 -4.91 15.26
N ASN A 115 -18.89 -3.70 14.71
CA ASN A 115 -20.05 -3.09 14.05
C ASN A 115 -20.03 -3.27 12.51
N THR A 116 -19.48 -4.37 12.02
CA THR A 116 -19.36 -4.65 10.58
C THR A 116 -20.58 -5.41 10.06
N LYS A 117 -20.90 -5.23 8.77
CA LYS A 117 -22.03 -5.90 8.11
C LYS A 117 -21.54 -7.15 7.40
N PHE A 118 -22.20 -8.29 7.65
CA PHE A 118 -21.96 -9.53 6.91
C PHE A 118 -22.20 -9.34 5.41
N HIS A 119 -21.27 -9.87 4.59
CA HIS A 119 -21.35 -9.83 3.14
C HIS A 119 -21.76 -11.18 2.58
N SER A 120 -22.87 -11.21 1.84
CA SER A 120 -23.37 -12.41 1.18
C SER A 120 -22.65 -12.67 -0.15
N TRP A 121 -22.84 -13.86 -0.71
CA TRP A 121 -22.36 -14.19 -2.05
C TRP A 121 -22.89 -13.22 -3.13
N ARG A 122 -24.07 -12.60 -2.91
CA ARG A 122 -24.63 -11.61 -3.85
C ARG A 122 -23.82 -10.33 -3.84
N ASP A 123 -23.42 -9.85 -2.66
CA ASP A 123 -22.58 -8.66 -2.51
C ASP A 123 -21.24 -8.85 -3.23
N VAL A 124 -20.65 -10.05 -3.11
CA VAL A 124 -19.43 -10.45 -3.83
C VAL A 124 -19.66 -10.50 -5.34
N TYR A 125 -20.73 -11.16 -5.78
CA TYR A 125 -21.04 -11.34 -7.21
C TYR A 125 -21.30 -9.99 -7.92
N ASP A 126 -21.93 -9.05 -7.23
CA ASP A 126 -22.26 -7.71 -7.73
C ASP A 126 -21.08 -6.72 -7.61
N ASN A 127 -19.98 -7.12 -6.97
CA ASN A 127 -18.75 -6.34 -6.94
C ASN A 127 -18.00 -6.45 -8.27
N LYS A 128 -18.29 -5.53 -9.20
CA LYS A 128 -17.63 -5.46 -10.50
C LYS A 128 -16.31 -4.70 -10.40
N LEU A 129 -15.26 -5.27 -11.00
CA LEU A 129 -13.97 -4.60 -11.12
C LEU A 129 -14.07 -3.37 -12.05
N PRO A 130 -13.23 -2.33 -11.83
CA PRO A 130 -13.12 -1.20 -12.74
C PRO A 130 -12.84 -1.68 -14.17
N ARG A 131 -13.52 -1.07 -15.15
CA ARG A 131 -13.22 -1.28 -16.57
C ARG A 131 -12.24 -0.20 -17.02
N MET A 132 -11.24 -0.60 -17.80
CA MET A 132 -10.34 0.33 -18.51
C MET A 132 -11.03 0.90 -19.75
#